data_AF-A0A367YC72-F1
#
_entry.id   AF-A0A367YC72-F1
#
_cell.length_a   1.000
_cell.length_b   1.000
_cell.length_c   1.000
_cell.angle_alpha   90.00
_cell.angle_beta   90.00
_cell.angle_gamma   90.00
#
_symmetry.space_group_name_H-M   'P 1'
#
loop_
_entity.id
_entity.type
_entity.pdbx_description
1 polymer ?
#
loop_
_entity_poly.entity_id
_entity_poly.type
_entity_poly.pdbx_seq_one_letter_code
_entity_poly.pdbx_strand_id
1 'polypeptide(L)'
;MSAGLIVLLITTILVSFCADYLVGSIDEIVETSGLSKTFIGLIIIPIVGNAAEHVTAIVVAMKDKMDLAIGVAIGSSLQIAIFVTPFMVLVGWAIDVPMSLYFSTFETAILFVSVFITNLVILDGESNWLEGAMLLSTYFIIALAFFYYPDVN
;
A
#
# COMPACT_ATOMS: atom_id res chain seq x y z
N MET A 1 25.44 -8.18 21.24
CA MET A 1 24.36 -7.98 20.27
C MET A 1 24.63 -6.66 19.56
N SER A 2 24.70 -6.63 18.22
CA SER A 2 24.97 -5.38 17.49
C SER A 2 23.86 -4.36 17.77
N ALA A 3 24.19 -3.07 17.88
CA ALA A 3 23.22 -2.02 18.17
C ALA A 3 22.02 -2.04 17.19
N GLY A 4 22.27 -2.37 15.91
CA GLY A 4 21.20 -2.51 14.91
C GLY A 4 20.20 -3.64 15.21
N LEU A 5 20.66 -4.77 15.77
CA LEU A 5 19.76 -5.88 16.11
C LEU A 5 18.88 -5.55 17.32
N ILE A 6 19.42 -4.78 18.27
CA ILE A 6 18.65 -4.26 19.42
C ILE A 6 17.56 -3.31 18.94
N VAL A 7 17.91 -2.35 18.07
CA VAL A 7 16.94 -1.38 17.52
C VAL A 7 15.85 -2.11 16.74
N LEU A 8 16.22 -3.04 15.86
CA LEU A 8 15.26 -3.82 15.08
C LEU A 8 14.25 -4.53 15.97
N LEU A 9 14.71 -5.28 16.98
CA LEU A 9 13.83 -6.03 17.89
C LEU A 9 12.90 -5.11 18.67
N ILE A 10 13.42 -4.01 19.24
CA ILE A 10 12.61 -3.06 20.03
C ILE A 10 11.56 -2.41 19.13
N THR A 11 11.94 -1.94 17.94
CA THR A 11 11.00 -1.32 17.02
C THR A 11 9.94 -2.31 16.54
N THR A 12 10.30 -3.55 16.21
CA THR A 12 9.33 -4.58 15.82
C THR A 12 8.30 -4.84 16.92
N ILE A 13 8.72 -4.93 18.18
CA ILE A 13 7.81 -5.11 19.32
C ILE A 13 6.87 -3.91 19.45
N LEU A 14 7.41 -2.69 19.39
CA LEU A 14 6.59 -1.47 19.48
C LEU A 14 5.57 -1.37 18.33
N VAL A 15 6.00 -1.63 17.09
CA VAL A 15 5.11 -1.66 15.93
C VAL A 15 4.04 -2.74 16.08
N SER A 16 4.37 -3.91 16.62
CA SER A 16 3.39 -4.97 16.89
C SER A 16 2.29 -4.51 17.84
N PHE A 17 2.63 -3.80 18.93
CA PHE A 17 1.62 -3.25 19.84
C PHE A 17 0.76 -2.17 19.15
N CYS A 18 1.38 -1.25 18.42
CA CYS A 18 0.65 -0.22 17.68
C CYS A 18 -0.28 -0.83 16.61
N ALA A 19 0.16 -1.88 15.93
CA ALA A 19 -0.63 -2.59 14.92
C ALA A 19 -1.84 -3.30 15.56
N ASP A 20 -1.67 -3.91 16.73
CA ASP A 20 -2.77 -4.55 17.46
C ASP A 20 -3.85 -3.54 17.87
N TYR A 21 -3.45 -2.39 18.43
CA TYR A 21 -4.37 -1.29 18.73
C TYR A 21 -5.04 -0.73 17.46
N LEU A 22 -4.29 -0.55 16.37
CA LEU A 22 -4.82 -0.03 15.11
C LEU A 22 -5.90 -0.96 14.55
N VAL A 23 -5.63 -2.26 14.48
CA VAL A 23 -6.57 -3.27 13.97
C VAL A 23 -7.79 -3.38 14.88
N GLY A 24 -7.60 -3.36 16.20
CA GLY A 24 -8.70 -3.38 17.17
C GLY A 24 -9.65 -2.19 17.07
N SER A 25 -9.19 -1.04 16.57
CA SER A 25 -10.02 0.16 16.37
C SER A 25 -10.71 0.24 15.01
N ILE A 26 -10.43 -0.66 14.06
CA ILE A 26 -11.00 -0.56 12.69
C ILE A 26 -12.53 -0.61 12.73
N ASP A 27 -13.11 -1.54 13.47
CA ASP A 27 -14.57 -1.70 13.52
C ASP A 27 -15.27 -0.45 14.11
N GLU A 28 -14.70 0.13 15.18
CA GLU A 28 -15.20 1.37 15.79
C GLU A 28 -15.08 2.57 14.83
N ILE A 29 -13.99 2.66 14.06
CA ILE A 29 -13.80 3.71 13.06
C ILE A 29 -14.85 3.57 11.95
N VAL A 30 -15.12 2.35 11.47
CA VAL A 30 -16.15 2.11 10.44
C VAL A 30 -17.52 2.58 10.93
N GLU A 31 -17.90 2.23 12.15
CA GLU A 31 -19.20 2.62 12.73
C GLU A 31 -19.34 4.12 12.96
N THR A 32 -18.27 4.79 13.40
CA THR A 32 -18.31 6.22 13.77
C THR A 32 -18.11 7.17 12.60
N SER A 33 -17.26 6.80 11.63
CA SER A 33 -16.91 7.65 10.49
C SER A 33 -17.77 7.41 9.25
N GLY A 34 -18.46 6.26 9.17
CA GLY A 34 -19.19 5.84 7.97
C GLY A 34 -18.29 5.46 6.80
N LEU A 35 -16.98 5.27 7.04
CA LEU A 35 -16.04 4.78 6.03
C LEU A 35 -16.11 3.26 5.92
N SER A 36 -16.06 2.76 4.68
CA SER A 36 -16.02 1.32 4.40
C SER A 36 -14.72 0.67 4.89
N LYS A 37 -14.79 -0.62 5.26
CA LYS A 37 -13.59 -1.41 5.59
C LYS A 37 -12.64 -1.45 4.40
N THR A 38 -13.20 -1.53 3.19
CA THR A 38 -12.43 -1.49 1.93
C THR A 38 -11.68 -0.17 1.77
N PHE A 39 -12.31 0.99 2.04
CA PHE A 39 -11.62 2.28 1.93
C PHE A 39 -10.49 2.42 2.95
N ILE A 40 -10.72 2.02 4.21
CA ILE A 40 -9.69 2.03 5.24
C ILE A 40 -8.52 1.12 4.85
N GLY A 41 -8.83 -0.11 4.41
CA GLY A 41 -7.83 -1.11 4.04
C GLY A 41 -7.02 -0.77 2.79
N LEU A 42 -7.65 -0.15 1.79
CA LEU A 42 -7.02 0.11 0.49
C LEU A 42 -6.34 1.49 0.41
N ILE A 43 -6.87 2.49 1.10
CA ILE A 43 -6.36 3.87 1.04
C ILE A 43 -5.60 4.23 2.31
N ILE A 44 -6.22 4.12 3.48
CA ILE A 44 -5.65 4.68 4.72
C ILE A 44 -4.45 3.86 5.21
N ILE A 45 -4.61 2.55 5.34
CA ILE A 45 -3.57 1.66 5.90
C ILE A 45 -2.27 1.71 5.08
N PRO A 46 -2.29 1.60 3.73
CA PRO A 46 -1.06 1.61 2.93
C PRO A 46 -0.32 2.96 2.97
N ILE A 47 -1.05 4.08 3.07
CA ILE A 47 -0.42 5.41 3.19
C ILE A 47 0.46 5.47 4.45
N VAL A 48 -0.07 5.01 5.58
CA VAL A 48 0.67 5.00 6.85
C VAL A 48 1.79 3.97 6.83
N GLY A 49 1.50 2.75 6.34
CA GLY A 49 2.46 1.66 6.27
C GLY A 49 3.68 1.95 5.39
N ASN A 50 3.49 2.67 4.28
CA ASN A 50 4.54 2.93 3.29
C ASN A 50 5.06 4.38 3.33
N ALA A 51 4.63 5.20 4.31
CA ALA A 51 5.00 6.62 4.39
C ALA A 51 6.53 6.85 4.37
N ALA A 52 7.29 6.05 5.11
CA ALA A 52 8.75 6.17 5.18
C ALA A 52 9.41 5.87 3.82
N GLU A 53 8.90 4.88 3.09
CA GLU A 53 9.39 4.52 1.75
C GLU A 53 9.04 5.61 0.73
N HIS A 54 7.83 6.18 0.80
CA HIS A 54 7.42 7.30 -0.04
C HIS A 54 8.28 8.54 0.18
N VAL A 55 8.54 8.91 1.44
CA VAL A 55 9.43 10.04 1.77
C VAL A 55 10.83 9.78 1.21
N THR A 56 11.34 8.57 1.36
CA THR A 56 12.66 8.20 0.81
C THR A 56 12.70 8.32 -0.70
N ALA A 57 11.68 7.79 -1.39
CA ALA A 57 11.58 7.88 -2.85
C ALA A 57 11.51 9.34 -3.33
N ILE A 58 10.69 10.18 -2.69
CA ILE A 58 10.57 11.61 -3.01
C ILE A 58 11.91 12.33 -2.80
N VAL A 59 12.58 12.12 -1.67
CA VAL A 59 13.87 12.76 -1.37
C VAL A 59 14.95 12.34 -2.37
N VAL A 60 14.95 11.09 -2.80
CA VAL A 60 15.90 10.58 -3.82
C VAL A 60 15.56 11.13 -5.20
N ALA A 61 14.27 11.22 -5.56
CA ALA A 61 13.83 11.86 -6.80
C ALA A 61 14.21 13.34 -6.87
N MET A 62 14.04 14.09 -5.77
CA MET A 62 14.47 15.50 -5.68
C MET A 62 15.98 15.71 -5.81
N LYS A 63 16.77 14.64 -5.65
CA LYS A 63 18.22 14.62 -5.87
C LYS A 63 18.61 14.20 -7.28
N ASP A 64 17.67 14.25 -8.22
CA ASP A 64 17.85 13.91 -9.63
C ASP A 64 18.27 12.44 -9.84
N LYS A 65 17.73 11.55 -9.00
CA LYS A 65 17.97 10.10 -9.04
C LYS A 65 16.67 9.34 -9.23
N MET A 66 15.97 9.63 -10.33
CA MET A 66 14.64 9.05 -10.59
C MET A 66 14.68 7.52 -10.67
N ASP A 67 15.71 6.92 -11.29
CA ASP A 67 15.87 5.46 -11.36
C ASP A 67 15.87 4.79 -9.98
N LEU A 68 16.53 5.41 -8.99
CA LEU A 68 16.56 4.89 -7.63
C LEU A 68 15.21 5.08 -6.94
N ALA A 69 14.51 6.19 -7.18
CA ALA A 69 13.19 6.44 -6.62
C ALA A 69 12.16 5.42 -7.16
N ILE A 70 12.17 5.18 -8.48
CA ILE A 70 11.36 4.14 -9.14
C ILE A 70 11.73 2.76 -8.59
N GLY A 71 13.03 2.48 -8.42
CA GLY A 71 13.51 1.22 -7.85
C GLY A 71 12.97 0.95 -6.44
N VAL A 72 12.89 1.96 -5.57
CA VAL A 72 12.27 1.83 -4.24
C VAL A 72 10.78 1.49 -4.36
N ALA A 73 10.03 2.21 -5.20
CA ALA A 73 8.59 2.02 -5.36
C ALA A 73 8.23 0.66 -5.99
N ILE A 74 8.91 0.26 -7.06
CA ILE A 74 8.69 -1.03 -7.73
C ILE A 74 9.14 -2.18 -6.82
N GLY A 75 10.27 -2.04 -6.14
CA GLY A 75 10.79 -3.06 -5.22
C GLY A 75 9.78 -3.40 -4.11
N SER A 76 9.22 -2.38 -3.47
CA SER A 76 8.16 -2.53 -2.45
C SER A 76 6.91 -3.19 -3.04
N SER A 77 6.46 -2.74 -4.21
CA SER A 77 5.29 -3.30 -4.90
C SER A 77 5.47 -4.77 -5.27
N LEU A 78 6.64 -5.15 -5.79
CA LEU A 78 6.99 -6.53 -6.12
C LEU A 78 7.04 -7.39 -4.85
N GLN A 79 7.67 -6.91 -3.78
CA GLN A 79 7.71 -7.63 -2.50
C GLN A 79 6.31 -7.92 -1.98
N ILE A 80 5.39 -6.96 -2.05
CA ILE A 80 4.00 -7.18 -1.66
C ILE A 80 3.35 -8.23 -2.55
N ALA A 81 3.44 -8.08 -3.87
CA ALA A 81 2.75 -8.93 -4.83
C ALA A 81 3.25 -10.40 -4.84
N ILE A 82 4.57 -10.62 -4.82
CA ILE A 82 5.15 -11.96 -5.01
C ILE A 82 5.45 -12.68 -3.68
N PHE A 83 5.51 -11.94 -2.57
CA PHE A 83 5.85 -12.50 -1.27
C PHE A 83 4.77 -12.24 -0.22
N VAL A 84 4.48 -10.99 0.14
CA VAL A 84 3.62 -10.69 1.29
C VAL A 84 2.20 -11.23 1.09
N THR A 85 1.54 -10.91 -0.02
CA THR A 85 0.17 -11.34 -0.30
C THR A 85 0.02 -12.87 -0.36
N PRO A 86 0.82 -13.63 -1.14
CA PRO A 86 0.72 -15.09 -1.13
C PRO A 86 1.13 -15.71 0.21
N PHE A 87 2.09 -15.11 0.92
CA PHE A 87 2.45 -15.56 2.26
C PHE A 87 1.29 -15.40 3.25
N MET A 88 0.52 -14.31 3.18
CA MET A 88 -0.67 -14.13 4.02
C MET A 88 -1.76 -15.18 3.75
N VAL A 89 -1.91 -15.65 2.51
CA VAL A 89 -2.81 -16.77 2.19
C VAL A 89 -2.33 -18.06 2.84
N LEU A 90 -1.02 -18.34 2.82
CA LEU A 90 -0.44 -19.51 3.49
C LEU A 90 -0.56 -19.43 5.02
N VAL A 91 -0.36 -18.24 5.60
CA VAL A 91 -0.58 -18.03 7.04
C VAL A 91 -2.04 -18.25 7.39
N GLY A 92 -2.98 -17.68 6.62
CA GLY A 92 -4.42 -17.89 6.79
C GLY A 92 -4.78 -19.38 6.75
N TRP A 93 -4.21 -20.12 5.81
CA TRP A 93 -4.37 -21.58 5.73
C TRP A 93 -3.82 -22.30 6.97
N ALA A 94 -2.68 -21.86 7.52
CA ALA A 94 -2.08 -22.47 8.71
C ALA A 94 -2.85 -22.20 10.02
N ILE A 95 -3.56 -21.07 10.11
CA ILE A 95 -4.35 -20.67 11.29
C ILE A 95 -5.87 -20.84 11.11
N ASP A 96 -6.30 -21.50 10.04
CA ASP A 96 -7.70 -21.78 9.68
C ASP A 96 -8.58 -20.51 9.52
N VAL A 97 -7.99 -19.45 8.95
CA VAL A 97 -8.68 -18.20 8.60
C VAL A 97 -8.81 -18.12 7.07
N PRO A 98 -10.01 -17.86 6.51
CA PRO A 98 -10.24 -17.87 5.07
C PRO A 98 -9.67 -16.61 4.39
N MET A 99 -8.34 -16.56 4.24
CA MET A 99 -7.62 -15.56 3.45
C MET A 99 -7.45 -16.08 2.02
N SER A 100 -7.89 -15.32 1.01
CA SER A 100 -7.80 -15.72 -0.40
C SER A 100 -7.29 -14.59 -1.29
N LEU A 101 -6.95 -14.90 -2.54
CA LEU A 101 -6.63 -13.92 -3.57
C LEU A 101 -7.88 -13.45 -4.34
N TYR A 102 -9.08 -13.65 -3.77
CA TYR A 102 -10.32 -13.23 -4.37
C TYR A 102 -10.57 -11.75 -4.05
N PHE A 103 -10.03 -10.88 -4.92
CA PHE A 103 -10.30 -9.45 -4.89
C PHE A 103 -11.63 -9.13 -5.58
N SER A 104 -12.26 -8.02 -5.20
CA SER A 104 -13.47 -7.57 -5.89
C SER A 104 -13.18 -7.26 -7.36
N THR A 105 -14.21 -7.34 -8.22
CA THR A 105 -14.05 -7.02 -9.66
C THR A 105 -13.51 -5.61 -9.86
N PHE A 106 -13.93 -4.68 -9.00
CA PHE A 106 -13.48 -3.29 -9.06
C PHE A 106 -12.03 -3.12 -8.62
N GLU A 107 -11.62 -3.75 -7.50
CA GLU A 107 -10.21 -3.80 -7.07
C GLU A 107 -9.29 -4.37 -8.14
N THR A 108 -9.71 -5.50 -8.74
CA THR A 108 -8.94 -6.16 -9.79
C THR A 108 -8.78 -5.25 -11.01
N ALA A 109 -9.86 -4.60 -11.46
CA ALA A 109 -9.81 -3.68 -12.59
C ALA A 109 -8.88 -2.48 -12.32
N ILE A 110 -8.97 -1.87 -11.14
CA ILE A 110 -8.13 -0.73 -10.76
C ILE A 110 -6.67 -1.12 -10.64
N LEU A 111 -6.37 -2.30 -10.07
CA LEU A 111 -5.01 -2.81 -9.98
C LEU A 111 -4.40 -2.98 -11.38
N PHE A 112 -5.14 -3.59 -12.31
CA PHE A 112 -4.70 -3.72 -13.70
C PHE A 112 -4.45 -2.37 -14.37
N VAL A 113 -5.38 -1.43 -14.24
CA VAL A 113 -5.23 -0.08 -14.82
C VAL A 113 -4.03 0.66 -14.22
N SER A 114 -3.84 0.57 -12.91
CA SER A 114 -2.72 1.20 -12.20
C SER A 114 -1.39 0.64 -12.67
N VAL A 115 -1.24 -0.68 -12.71
CA VAL A 115 -0.02 -1.34 -13.21
C VAL A 115 0.24 -0.96 -14.67
N PHE A 116 -0.81 -0.93 -15.51
CA PHE A 116 -0.68 -0.58 -16.91
C PHE A 116 -0.19 0.86 -17.11
N ILE A 117 -0.86 1.83 -16.48
CA ILE A 117 -0.49 3.26 -16.59
C ILE A 117 0.92 3.49 -16.04
N THR A 118 1.24 2.95 -14.87
CA THR A 118 2.56 3.12 -14.27
C THR A 118 3.67 2.54 -15.15
N ASN A 119 3.46 1.36 -15.76
CA ASN A 119 4.44 0.80 -16.70
C ASN A 119 4.61 1.66 -17.95
N LEU A 120 3.53 2.23 -18.50
CA LEU A 120 3.64 3.11 -19.66
C LEU A 120 4.46 4.36 -19.36
N VAL A 121 4.24 5.00 -18.20
CA VAL A 121 5.00 6.19 -17.79
C VAL A 121 6.48 5.83 -17.56
N ILE A 122 6.78 4.67 -16.97
CA ILE A 122 8.17 4.24 -16.77
C ILE A 122 8.85 3.91 -18.10
N LEU A 123 8.15 3.28 -19.04
CA LEU A 123 8.69 2.88 -20.34
C LEU A 123 9.05 4.06 -21.26
N ASP A 124 8.42 5.22 -21.05
CA ASP A 124 8.76 6.44 -21.78
C ASP A 124 10.19 6.91 -21.46
N GLY A 125 10.74 6.51 -20.30
CA GLY A 125 12.15 6.69 -19.93
C GLY A 125 12.51 8.10 -19.48
N GLU A 126 11.62 9.07 -19.66
CA GLU A 126 11.71 10.42 -19.10
C GLU A 126 10.55 10.67 -18.13
N SER A 127 10.72 11.61 -17.20
CA SER A 127 9.67 11.98 -16.26
C SER A 127 9.48 13.49 -16.24
N ASN A 128 8.24 13.96 -16.18
CA ASN A 128 7.95 15.37 -15.97
C ASN A 128 6.94 15.61 -14.84
N TRP A 129 6.85 16.87 -14.38
CA TRP A 129 5.96 17.24 -13.29
C TRP A 129 4.47 17.04 -13.64
N LEU A 130 4.12 17.13 -14.92
CA LEU A 130 2.74 16.96 -15.39
C LEU A 130 2.33 15.48 -15.33
N GLU A 131 3.19 14.55 -15.73
CA GLU A 131 2.99 13.11 -15.54
C GLU A 131 2.81 12.77 -14.06
N GLY A 132 3.66 13.33 -13.20
CA GLY A 132 3.52 13.19 -11.75
C GLY A 132 2.15 13.70 -11.25
N ALA A 133 1.72 14.88 -11.71
CA ALA A 133 0.41 15.43 -11.37
C ALA A 133 -0.75 14.58 -11.89
N MET A 134 -0.63 13.99 -13.08
CA MET A 134 -1.63 13.08 -13.65
C MET A 134 -1.73 11.76 -12.88
N LEU A 135 -0.60 11.19 -12.45
CA LEU A 135 -0.57 9.99 -11.60
C LEU A 135 -1.21 10.25 -10.24
N LEU A 136 -0.89 11.38 -9.60
CA LEU A 136 -1.52 11.79 -8.33
C LEU A 136 -3.03 12.02 -8.50
N SER A 137 -3.43 12.67 -9.60
CA SER A 137 -4.85 12.90 -9.91
C SER A 137 -5.60 11.58 -10.13
N THR A 138 -4.98 10.62 -10.82
CA THR A 138 -5.53 9.27 -11.02
C THR A 138 -5.71 8.53 -9.70
N TYR A 139 -4.71 8.58 -8.82
CA TYR A 139 -4.81 8.01 -7.47
C TYR A 139 -5.93 8.66 -6.66
N PHE A 140 -6.09 9.99 -6.73
CA PHE A 140 -7.17 10.70 -6.04
C PHE A 140 -8.57 10.31 -6.57
N ILE A 141 -8.73 10.15 -7.89
CA ILE A 141 -9.98 9.67 -8.49
C ILE A 141 -10.29 8.26 -8.01
N ILE A 142 -9.29 7.37 -7.95
CA ILE A 142 -9.43 6.01 -7.41
C ILE A 142 -9.87 6.06 -5.94
N ALA A 143 -9.22 6.89 -5.12
CA ALA A 143 -9.58 7.05 -3.71
C ALA A 143 -11.02 7.53 -3.54
N LEU A 144 -11.45 8.53 -4.31
CA LEU A 144 -12.84 9.00 -4.31
C LEU A 144 -13.81 7.90 -4.77
N ALA A 145 -13.45 7.09 -5.76
CA ALA A 145 -14.29 5.99 -6.21
C ALA A 145 -14.47 4.93 -5.12
N PHE A 146 -13.40 4.60 -4.37
CA PHE A 146 -13.47 3.70 -3.22
C PHE A 146 -14.19 4.29 -2.01
N PHE A 147 -14.17 5.62 -1.85
CA PHE A 147 -14.94 6.30 -0.81
C PHE A 147 -16.45 6.10 -0.98
N TYR A 148 -16.92 6.07 -2.23
CA TYR A 148 -18.33 5.80 -2.56
C TYR A 148 -18.61 4.33 -2.88
N TYR A 149 -17.61 3.45 -2.83
CA TYR A 149 -17.78 2.05 -3.15
C TYR A 149 -18.55 1.37 -2.00
N PRO A 150 -19.69 0.71 -2.29
CA PRO A 150 -20.50 0.08 -1.25
C PRO A 150 -19.72 -1.07 -0.63
N ASP A 151 -19.79 -1.18 0.70
CA ASP A 151 -19.27 -2.35 1.40
C ASP A 151 -19.93 -3.61 0.83
N VAL A 152 -19.10 -4.59 0.48
CA VAL A 152 -19.57 -5.92 0.09
C VAL A 152 -20.05 -6.58 1.38
N ASN A 153 -21.37 -6.56 1.60
CA ASN A 153 -22.03 -7.34 2.65
C ASN A 153 -21.67 -8.83 2.54
#